data_AF-A0A1A7YV17-F1
#
_entry.id   AF-A0A1A7YV17-F1
#
_cell.length_a   1.000
_cell.length_b   1.000
_cell.length_c   1.000
_cell.angle_alpha   90.00
_cell.angle_beta   90.00
_cell.angle_gamma   90.00
#
_symmetry.space_group_name_H-M   'P 1'
#
loop_
_entity.id
_entity.type
_entity.pdbx_description
1 polymer ?
#
loop_
_entity_poly.entity_id
_entity_poly.type
_entity_poly.pdbx_seq_one_letter_code
_entity_poly.pdbx_strand_id
1 'polypeptide(L)'
;MSEDKEAQEDELLALASIYDEEEFRRAESAQGGEIQLCLELPPDFKVLVKGEKTTEHNVCFLPPLVLNFELPSDYPSTSPPAFTLSSKWMTKSQMSSLCRHLDELWEENQGSEILFTWIQFLKEEPLEFLDIQSPVEVVRNSKAAGERRKTDLASKEKPEERKTEVIKETSAQHCSALSQPDPRAVALMDPHSDPLRQLLDFDEAQRQRVFDGKVFSCGICFADKLGSTCLCFKECLHVYCKDCMREYFEIQIREGNVQCLNCPEPKCTSVATPSQVKQLVDEELFARYDRLLLQSTLDLMADVVYCPRHSCGTAVMVEPDTTMGICSACQYAFCTLCKLGYHGVSHCKITADDLRSLRDEYLSATPEGKKFMEQRFGKRVVQKAVEESFSRDWLKENCKCCPNCGTNIQKVDGCNKMTCTSCRQYFCWLCLGVLSKVNPYSHFNNPNSPCYNQLFHGVDIDEEDEFWSDEED
;
A
#
# COMPACT_ATOMS: atom_id res chain seq x y z
N MET A 1 -0.99 -67.08 -14.60
CA MET A 1 -1.26 -65.94 -13.70
C MET A 1 -2.59 -66.24 -13.04
N SER A 2 -2.77 -66.03 -11.74
CA SER A 2 -4.13 -66.08 -11.19
C SER A 2 -4.92 -64.96 -11.87
N GLU A 3 -6.20 -65.19 -12.19
CA GLU A 3 -7.07 -64.17 -12.80
C GLU A 3 -7.05 -62.87 -11.97
N ASP A 4 -6.98 -63.01 -10.65
CA ASP A 4 -6.77 -61.93 -9.68
C ASP A 4 -5.50 -61.08 -9.92
N LYS A 5 -4.37 -61.69 -10.29
CA LYS A 5 -3.12 -60.94 -10.53
C LYS A 5 -3.14 -60.16 -11.83
N GLU A 6 -3.89 -60.63 -12.82
CA GLU A 6 -4.08 -59.93 -14.08
C GLU A 6 -4.98 -58.71 -13.87
N ALA A 7 -6.11 -58.90 -13.17
CA ALA A 7 -7.01 -57.80 -12.76
C ALA A 7 -6.29 -56.72 -11.92
N GLN A 8 -5.44 -57.11 -10.97
CA GLN A 8 -4.63 -56.17 -10.18
C GLN A 8 -3.70 -55.30 -11.04
N GLU A 9 -3.00 -55.91 -12.00
CA GLU A 9 -2.07 -55.17 -12.86
C GLU A 9 -2.83 -54.25 -13.83
N ASP A 10 -3.96 -54.71 -14.35
CA ASP A 10 -4.83 -53.93 -15.23
C ASP A 10 -5.43 -52.72 -14.50
N GLU A 11 -5.87 -52.88 -13.25
CA GLU A 11 -6.38 -51.78 -12.42
C GLU A 11 -5.27 -50.74 -12.14
N LEU A 12 -4.06 -51.18 -11.76
CA LEU A 12 -2.93 -50.27 -11.51
C LEU A 12 -2.48 -49.53 -12.78
N LEU A 13 -2.50 -50.20 -13.94
CA LEU A 13 -2.19 -49.59 -15.23
C LEU A 13 -3.25 -48.56 -15.64
N ALA A 14 -4.53 -48.88 -15.42
CA ALA A 14 -5.62 -47.94 -15.67
C ALA A 14 -5.48 -46.69 -14.80
N LEU A 15 -5.20 -46.84 -13.50
CA LEU A 15 -4.98 -45.71 -12.60
C LEU A 15 -3.77 -44.86 -13.01
N ALA A 16 -2.65 -45.48 -13.38
CA ALA A 16 -1.47 -44.76 -13.88
C ALA A 16 -1.70 -44.03 -15.21
N SER A 17 -2.73 -44.41 -15.98
CA SER A 17 -3.12 -43.71 -17.21
C SER A 17 -4.13 -42.59 -16.98
N ILE A 18 -4.91 -42.65 -15.90
CA ILE A 18 -5.96 -41.68 -15.58
C ILE A 18 -5.42 -40.55 -14.71
N TYR A 19 -4.50 -40.86 -13.80
CA TYR A 19 -3.95 -39.94 -12.80
C TYR A 19 -2.46 -39.70 -13.02
N ASP A 20 -2.02 -38.47 -12.81
CA ASP A 20 -0.60 -38.10 -12.93
C ASP A 20 0.23 -38.72 -11.79
N GLU A 21 1.57 -38.79 -11.96
CA GLU A 21 2.50 -39.36 -10.97
C GLU A 21 2.48 -38.65 -9.59
N GLU A 22 1.90 -37.44 -9.51
CA GLU A 22 1.68 -36.74 -8.24
C GLU A 22 0.41 -37.21 -7.50
N GLU A 23 -0.63 -37.64 -8.23
CA GLU A 23 -1.89 -38.14 -7.66
C GLU A 23 -1.81 -39.66 -7.37
N PHE A 24 -1.08 -40.42 -8.18
CA PHE A 24 -0.91 -41.87 -8.01
C PHE A 24 0.55 -42.29 -8.13
N ARG A 25 1.09 -42.90 -7.07
CA ARG A 25 2.44 -43.48 -7.04
C ARG A 25 2.39 -44.98 -6.78
N ARG A 26 2.78 -45.77 -7.79
CA ARG A 26 2.95 -47.23 -7.67
C ARG A 26 4.20 -47.55 -6.85
N ALA A 27 4.11 -48.49 -5.91
CA ALA A 27 5.28 -48.96 -5.17
C ALA A 27 6.16 -49.87 -6.06
N GLU A 28 7.47 -49.61 -6.09
CA GLU A 28 8.40 -50.39 -6.95
C GLU A 28 8.58 -51.85 -6.50
N SER A 29 8.29 -52.17 -5.23
CA SER A 29 8.62 -53.45 -4.60
C SER A 29 7.43 -54.28 -4.11
N ALA A 30 6.20 -53.75 -4.14
CA ALA A 30 4.99 -54.42 -3.66
C ALA A 30 3.81 -54.15 -4.62
N GLN A 31 2.81 -55.04 -4.65
CA GLN A 31 1.53 -54.81 -5.35
C GLN A 31 0.70 -53.81 -4.53
N GLY A 32 1.14 -52.55 -4.49
CA GLY A 32 0.53 -51.49 -3.70
C GLY A 32 0.90 -50.12 -4.24
N GLY A 33 0.31 -49.08 -3.66
CA GLY A 33 0.52 -47.71 -4.11
C GLY A 33 0.08 -46.68 -3.08
N GLU A 34 0.46 -45.44 -3.35
CA GLU A 34 0.05 -44.25 -2.62
C GLU A 34 -0.81 -43.39 -3.55
N ILE A 35 -2.00 -43.04 -3.10
CA ILE A 35 -2.91 -42.12 -3.77
C ILE A 35 -2.96 -40.83 -2.95
N GLN A 36 -2.71 -39.69 -3.59
CA GLN A 36 -2.77 -38.37 -2.98
C GLN A 36 -3.93 -37.58 -3.59
N LEU A 37 -5.01 -37.41 -2.83
CA LEU A 37 -6.23 -36.76 -3.30
C LEU A 37 -6.28 -35.31 -2.83
N CYS A 38 -6.10 -34.36 -3.75
CA CYS A 38 -6.34 -32.95 -3.49
C CYS A 38 -7.83 -32.65 -3.63
N LEU A 39 -8.48 -32.26 -2.54
CA LEU A 39 -9.90 -31.90 -2.57
C LEU A 39 -10.07 -30.46 -3.05
N GLU A 40 -10.80 -30.27 -4.14
CA GLU A 40 -11.28 -28.96 -4.59
C GLU A 40 -12.48 -28.56 -3.73
N LEU A 41 -12.39 -27.42 -3.04
CA LEU A 41 -13.48 -26.90 -2.22
C LEU A 41 -14.40 -26.00 -3.05
N PRO A 42 -15.71 -25.93 -2.70
CA PRO A 42 -16.64 -24.99 -3.32
C PRO A 42 -16.14 -23.54 -3.23
N PRO A 43 -16.49 -22.66 -4.20
CA PRO A 43 -16.24 -21.24 -4.08
C PRO A 43 -16.91 -20.72 -2.79
N ASP A 44 -16.17 -19.95 -1.98
CA ASP A 44 -16.58 -19.40 -0.67
C ASP A 44 -16.45 -20.32 0.56
N PHE A 45 -15.68 -21.41 0.49
CA PHE A 45 -15.35 -22.19 1.69
C PHE A 45 -14.45 -21.40 2.65
N LYS A 46 -14.96 -21.15 3.86
CA LYS A 46 -14.30 -20.36 4.90
C LYS A 46 -13.75 -21.26 6.00
N VAL A 47 -12.52 -20.99 6.41
CA VAL A 47 -11.92 -21.60 7.60
C VAL A 47 -11.94 -20.55 8.71
N LEU A 48 -12.46 -20.94 9.88
CA LEU A 48 -12.64 -20.05 11.02
C LEU A 48 -11.74 -20.49 12.17
N VAL A 49 -10.89 -19.58 12.63
CA VAL A 49 -9.92 -19.87 13.70
C VAL A 49 -10.40 -19.21 14.98
N LYS A 50 -10.75 -20.01 15.99
CA LYS A 50 -11.02 -19.48 17.34
C LYS A 50 -9.71 -19.26 18.09
N GLY A 51 -9.24 -18.01 18.07
CA GLY A 51 -8.28 -17.43 19.02
C GLY A 51 -8.92 -16.25 19.79
N GLU A 52 -8.13 -15.30 20.31
CA GLU A 52 -8.63 -14.04 20.90
C GLU A 52 -9.33 -13.12 19.88
N LYS A 53 -9.12 -13.34 18.57
CA LYS A 53 -9.85 -12.71 17.46
C LYS A 53 -10.22 -13.78 16.44
N THR A 54 -11.49 -13.82 16.05
CA THR A 54 -12.00 -14.69 14.98
C THR A 54 -11.53 -14.16 13.63
N THR A 55 -10.69 -14.90 12.91
CA THR A 55 -10.27 -14.57 11.54
C THR A 55 -10.84 -15.60 10.56
N GLU A 56 -11.53 -15.11 9.53
CA GLU A 56 -12.06 -15.91 8.42
C GLU A 56 -11.04 -15.94 7.27
N HIS A 57 -10.73 -17.13 6.76
CA HIS A 57 -9.86 -17.30 5.59
C HIS A 57 -10.58 -18.10 4.51
N ASN A 58 -10.57 -17.60 3.26
CA ASN A 58 -11.13 -18.31 2.10
C ASN A 58 -10.11 -19.30 1.54
N VAL A 59 -10.42 -20.59 1.61
CA VAL A 59 -9.56 -21.69 1.14
C VAL A 59 -10.27 -22.38 -0.03
N CYS A 60 -9.56 -22.63 -1.13
CA CYS A 60 -10.06 -23.37 -2.29
C CYS A 60 -9.52 -24.79 -2.37
N PHE A 61 -8.40 -25.10 -1.70
CA PHE A 61 -7.79 -26.42 -1.73
C PHE A 61 -7.36 -26.87 -0.32
N LEU A 62 -7.69 -28.11 0.04
CA LEU A 62 -7.22 -28.73 1.27
C LEU A 62 -6.00 -29.62 1.02
N PRO A 63 -5.05 -29.74 1.99
CA PRO A 63 -3.94 -30.69 1.94
C PRO A 63 -4.42 -32.09 1.57
N PRO A 64 -3.60 -32.84 0.81
CA PRO A 64 -4.07 -34.07 0.19
C PRO A 64 -4.46 -35.08 1.25
N LEU A 65 -5.57 -35.77 0.99
CA LEU A 65 -5.92 -37.00 1.67
C LEU A 65 -5.06 -38.10 1.06
N VAL A 66 -4.18 -38.69 1.87
CA VAL A 66 -3.24 -39.72 1.39
C VAL A 66 -3.79 -41.08 1.78
N LEU A 67 -4.14 -41.87 0.76
CA LEU A 67 -4.57 -43.26 0.87
C LEU A 67 -3.41 -44.15 0.44
N ASN A 68 -2.79 -44.87 1.39
CA ASN A 68 -1.84 -45.92 1.05
C ASN A 68 -2.58 -47.25 1.01
N PHE A 69 -2.38 -48.04 -0.03
CA PHE A 69 -3.00 -49.35 -0.17
C PHE A 69 -2.00 -50.43 -0.59
N GLU A 70 -2.27 -51.66 -0.16
CA GLU A 70 -1.58 -52.88 -0.52
C GLU A 70 -2.62 -53.90 -0.98
N LEU A 71 -2.39 -54.54 -2.13
CA LEU A 71 -3.27 -55.52 -2.73
C LEU A 71 -2.84 -56.93 -2.29
N PRO A 72 -3.69 -57.68 -1.56
CA PRO A 72 -3.45 -59.09 -1.28
C PRO A 72 -3.47 -59.93 -2.55
N SER A 73 -2.89 -61.14 -2.53
CA SER A 73 -2.81 -62.01 -3.70
C SER A 73 -4.15 -62.56 -4.20
N ASP A 74 -5.20 -62.43 -3.39
CA ASP A 74 -6.57 -62.94 -3.55
C ASP A 74 -7.61 -61.83 -3.79
N TYR A 75 -7.16 -60.60 -4.00
CA TYR A 75 -7.97 -59.48 -4.50
C TYR A 75 -8.03 -59.51 -6.04
N PRO A 76 -9.16 -59.23 -6.70
CA PRO A 76 -10.45 -58.76 -6.16
C PRO A 76 -11.45 -59.87 -5.81
N SER A 77 -11.11 -61.15 -5.95
CA SER A 77 -12.08 -62.24 -5.77
C SER A 77 -12.54 -62.48 -4.33
N THR A 78 -11.68 -62.29 -3.32
CA THR A 78 -11.95 -62.79 -1.96
C THR A 78 -11.73 -61.77 -0.84
N SER A 79 -10.68 -60.95 -0.93
CA SER A 79 -10.29 -60.01 0.13
C SER A 79 -10.20 -58.57 -0.39
N PRO A 80 -10.56 -57.55 0.42
CA PRO A 80 -10.35 -56.15 0.05
C PRO A 80 -8.86 -55.75 0.07
N PRO A 81 -8.49 -54.62 -0.58
CA PRO A 81 -7.19 -54.00 -0.41
C PRO A 81 -6.94 -53.61 1.05
N ALA A 82 -5.74 -53.87 1.57
CA ALA A 82 -5.32 -53.36 2.86
C ALA A 82 -4.98 -51.87 2.70
N PHE A 83 -5.68 -50.97 3.38
CA PHE A 83 -5.46 -49.53 3.22
C PHE A 83 -5.24 -48.79 4.55
N THR A 84 -4.54 -47.66 4.46
CA THR A 84 -4.41 -46.67 5.53
C THR A 84 -4.73 -45.29 4.99
N LEU A 85 -5.54 -44.55 5.75
CA LEU A 85 -5.95 -43.20 5.41
C LEU A 85 -5.19 -42.22 6.28
N SER A 86 -4.61 -41.18 5.68
CA SER A 86 -3.91 -40.13 6.40
C SER A 86 -4.29 -38.74 5.91
N SER A 87 -4.58 -37.84 6.86
CA SER A 87 -4.98 -36.46 6.58
C SER A 87 -4.36 -35.51 7.60
N LYS A 88 -4.13 -34.27 7.17
CA LYS A 88 -3.64 -33.17 8.00
C LYS A 88 -4.76 -32.28 8.56
N TRP A 89 -5.97 -32.38 8.00
CA TRP A 89 -7.09 -31.48 8.32
C TRP A 89 -8.31 -32.19 8.89
N MET A 90 -8.34 -33.53 8.85
CA MET A 90 -9.44 -34.33 9.40
C MET A 90 -9.12 -34.91 10.78
N THR A 91 -10.16 -35.05 11.60
CA THR A 91 -10.07 -35.77 12.88
C THR A 91 -10.05 -37.28 12.67
N LYS A 92 -9.45 -38.03 13.62
CA LYS A 92 -9.41 -39.50 13.57
C LYS A 92 -10.81 -40.14 13.50
N SER A 93 -11.82 -39.52 14.10
CA SER A 93 -13.22 -39.99 14.02
C SER A 93 -13.81 -39.84 12.62
N GLN A 94 -13.59 -38.71 11.96
CA GLN A 94 -14.05 -38.50 10.58
C GLN A 94 -13.34 -39.45 9.61
N MET A 95 -12.03 -39.64 9.79
CA MET A 95 -11.26 -40.62 9.01
C MET A 95 -11.73 -42.05 9.25
N SER A 96 -12.08 -42.41 10.49
CA SER A 96 -12.64 -43.73 10.80
C SER A 96 -14.01 -43.94 10.13
N SER A 97 -14.82 -42.89 10.01
CA SER A 97 -16.08 -42.94 9.25
C SER A 97 -15.85 -43.15 7.77
N LEU A 98 -14.86 -42.49 7.17
CA LEU A 98 -14.46 -42.75 5.78
C LEU A 98 -13.96 -44.18 5.60
N CYS A 99 -13.09 -44.69 6.48
CA CYS A 99 -12.61 -46.07 6.40
C CYS A 99 -13.78 -47.08 6.40
N ARG A 100 -14.77 -46.87 7.27
CA ARG A 100 -15.96 -47.72 7.32
C ARG A 100 -16.77 -47.67 6.03
N HIS A 101 -16.88 -46.49 5.42
CA HIS A 101 -17.61 -46.36 4.15
C HIS A 101 -16.84 -46.97 2.97
N LEU A 102 -15.51 -46.89 2.96
CA LEU A 102 -14.68 -47.60 1.98
C LEU A 102 -14.84 -49.13 2.11
N ASP A 103 -14.95 -49.64 3.34
CA ASP A 103 -15.26 -51.05 3.59
C ASP A 103 -16.68 -51.41 3.09
N GLU A 104 -17.69 -50.56 3.30
CA GLU A 104 -19.06 -50.73 2.78
C GLU A 104 -19.08 -50.76 1.23
N LEU A 105 -18.38 -49.83 0.57
CA LEU A 105 -18.27 -49.79 -0.91
C LEU A 105 -17.62 -51.04 -1.49
N TRP A 106 -16.70 -51.66 -0.74
CA TRP A 106 -16.15 -52.97 -1.12
C TRP A 106 -17.17 -54.10 -0.95
N GLU A 107 -17.91 -54.13 0.16
CA GLU A 107 -18.93 -55.16 0.40
C GLU A 107 -20.02 -55.15 -0.68
N GLU A 108 -20.37 -53.98 -1.21
CA GLU A 108 -21.33 -53.83 -2.29
C GLU A 108 -20.80 -54.30 -3.66
N ASN A 109 -19.48 -54.29 -3.85
CA ASN A 109 -18.81 -54.57 -5.14
C ASN A 109 -17.85 -55.76 -5.06
N GLN A 110 -18.12 -56.74 -4.20
CA GLN A 110 -17.28 -57.93 -4.04
C GLN A 110 -17.06 -58.67 -5.37
N GLY A 111 -15.81 -59.01 -5.66
CA GLY A 111 -15.43 -59.68 -6.90
C GLY A 111 -15.12 -58.73 -8.06
N SER A 112 -15.01 -57.43 -7.82
CA SER A 112 -14.62 -56.42 -8.82
C SER A 112 -13.53 -55.47 -8.29
N GLU A 113 -12.83 -54.81 -9.21
CA GLU A 113 -11.86 -53.74 -8.94
C GLU A 113 -12.55 -52.56 -8.22
N ILE A 114 -11.88 -51.96 -7.23
CA ILE A 114 -12.51 -51.01 -6.28
C ILE A 114 -11.72 -49.73 -6.08
N LEU A 115 -10.44 -49.68 -6.46
CA LEU A 115 -9.59 -48.52 -6.21
C LEU A 115 -10.10 -47.28 -6.95
N PHE A 116 -10.59 -47.44 -8.19
CA PHE A 116 -11.19 -46.33 -8.94
C PHE A 116 -12.42 -45.77 -8.23
N THR A 117 -13.32 -46.64 -7.75
CA THR A 117 -14.52 -46.25 -7.00
C THR A 117 -14.16 -45.54 -5.70
N TRP A 118 -13.16 -46.03 -4.98
CA TRP A 118 -12.63 -45.38 -3.79
C TRP A 118 -12.06 -44.00 -4.09
N ILE A 119 -11.26 -43.85 -5.16
CA ILE A 119 -10.71 -42.56 -5.57
C ILE A 119 -11.82 -41.58 -5.94
N GLN A 120 -12.82 -42.03 -6.71
CA GLN A 120 -13.93 -41.19 -7.12
C GLN A 120 -14.71 -40.68 -5.91
N PHE A 121 -15.12 -41.58 -5.01
CA PHE A 121 -15.81 -41.20 -3.77
C PHE A 121 -14.97 -40.23 -2.94
N LEU A 122 -13.69 -40.53 -2.73
CA LEU A 122 -12.80 -39.70 -1.93
C LEU A 122 -12.42 -38.38 -2.61
N LYS A 123 -12.68 -38.18 -3.91
CA LYS A 123 -12.44 -36.91 -4.63
C LYS A 123 -13.71 -36.05 -4.69
N GLU A 124 -14.87 -36.66 -4.88
CA GLU A 124 -16.13 -35.96 -5.17
C GLU A 124 -17.03 -35.79 -3.94
N GLU A 125 -17.16 -36.82 -3.09
CA GLU A 125 -18.19 -36.90 -2.05
C GLU A 125 -17.68 -36.87 -0.59
N PRO A 126 -16.37 -36.73 -0.25
CA PRO A 126 -15.97 -36.87 1.15
C PRO A 126 -16.48 -35.71 2.02
N LEU A 127 -16.68 -34.52 1.43
CA LEU A 127 -17.15 -33.34 2.14
C LEU A 127 -18.64 -33.41 2.44
N GLU A 128 -19.43 -33.90 1.48
CA GLU A 128 -20.88 -34.11 1.63
C GLU A 128 -21.17 -35.25 2.62
N PHE A 129 -20.43 -36.34 2.52
CA PHE A 129 -20.56 -37.49 3.41
C PHE A 129 -20.20 -37.17 4.88
N LEU A 130 -19.22 -36.30 5.09
CA LEU A 130 -18.76 -35.92 6.43
C LEU A 130 -19.51 -34.74 7.04
N ASP A 131 -20.51 -34.19 6.33
CA ASP A 131 -21.28 -32.98 6.69
C ASP A 131 -20.35 -31.82 7.12
N ILE A 132 -19.23 -31.65 6.41
CA ILE A 132 -18.27 -30.59 6.70
C ILE A 132 -18.79 -29.30 6.09
N GLN A 133 -19.64 -28.59 6.85
CA GLN A 133 -20.17 -27.31 6.44
C GLN A 133 -19.19 -26.17 6.71
N SER A 134 -19.13 -25.23 5.77
CA SER A 134 -18.46 -23.95 5.96
C SER A 134 -19.14 -23.20 7.12
N PRO A 135 -18.41 -22.70 8.13
CA PRO A 135 -16.95 -22.72 8.26
C PRO A 135 -16.37 -23.83 9.14
N VAL A 136 -15.21 -24.38 8.75
CA VAL A 136 -14.49 -25.39 9.55
C VAL A 136 -13.68 -24.73 10.67
N GLU A 137 -13.89 -25.17 11.90
CA GLU A 137 -13.17 -24.70 13.09
C GLU A 137 -11.80 -25.37 13.22
N VAL A 138 -10.71 -24.61 13.06
CA VAL A 138 -9.35 -25.08 13.36
C VAL A 138 -8.99 -24.66 14.79
N VAL A 139 -8.93 -25.63 15.71
CA VAL A 139 -8.58 -25.40 17.12
C VAL A 139 -7.06 -25.20 17.24
N ARG A 140 -6.64 -23.99 17.65
CA ARG A 140 -5.25 -23.72 18.05
C ARG A 140 -4.94 -24.36 19.40
N ASN A 141 -4.07 -25.36 19.43
CA ASN A 141 -3.54 -25.91 20.68
C ASN A 141 -2.61 -24.89 21.36
N SER A 142 -3.21 -23.99 22.14
CA SER A 142 -2.49 -23.01 22.96
C SER A 142 -2.36 -23.56 24.38
N LYS A 143 -1.44 -24.51 24.63
CA LYS A 143 -0.99 -24.80 26.02
C LYS A 143 0.50 -25.13 26.07
N ALA A 144 1.30 -24.08 26.28
CA ALA A 144 2.62 -24.19 26.87
C ALA A 144 2.93 -22.94 27.70
N ALA A 145 2.38 -22.87 28.92
CA ALA A 145 2.94 -22.05 30.01
C ALA A 145 2.36 -22.45 31.37
N GLY A 146 3.18 -23.10 32.21
CA GLY A 146 3.16 -22.87 33.65
C GLY A 146 2.44 -23.87 34.55
N GLU A 147 2.92 -25.12 34.64
CA GLU A 147 2.77 -25.89 35.88
C GLU A 147 3.60 -25.25 37.00
N ARG A 148 2.94 -24.74 38.05
CA ARG A 148 3.52 -24.67 39.39
C ARG A 148 2.54 -25.30 40.37
N ARG A 149 2.84 -26.55 40.75
CA ARG A 149 2.26 -27.27 41.89
C ARG A 149 3.01 -26.88 43.17
N LYS A 150 2.24 -26.62 44.24
CA LYS A 150 2.45 -26.87 45.69
C LYS A 150 1.40 -26.01 46.42
N THR A 151 0.65 -26.41 47.45
CA THR A 151 0.54 -27.60 48.32
C THR A 151 -0.72 -27.41 49.17
N ASP A 152 -1.27 -28.50 49.69
CA ASP A 152 -2.44 -28.62 50.56
C ASP A 152 -2.46 -27.77 51.85
N LEU A 153 -3.66 -27.50 52.39
CA LEU A 153 -4.09 -27.84 53.77
C LEU A 153 -5.56 -27.46 54.08
N ALA A 154 -6.39 -28.50 54.32
CA ALA A 154 -7.48 -28.69 55.32
C ALA A 154 -8.55 -27.58 55.55
N SER A 155 -9.87 -27.84 55.72
CA SER A 155 -10.55 -28.85 56.55
C SER A 155 -12.09 -28.84 56.33
N LYS A 156 -12.72 -30.02 56.47
CA LYS A 156 -14.04 -30.38 57.08
C LYS A 156 -15.27 -29.43 56.93
N GLU A 157 -16.39 -29.94 56.40
CA GLU A 157 -17.58 -30.53 57.09
C GLU A 157 -18.77 -30.71 56.09
N LYS A 158 -19.54 -31.79 56.25
CA LYS A 158 -20.89 -32.11 55.68
C LYS A 158 -21.85 -32.21 56.91
N PRO A 159 -23.18 -32.47 56.81
CA PRO A 159 -24.15 -32.64 55.69
C PRO A 159 -25.43 -31.77 55.89
N GLU A 160 -26.47 -31.79 55.04
CA GLU A 160 -27.74 -32.57 55.20
C GLU A 160 -28.72 -32.18 54.07
N GLU A 161 -29.29 -33.14 53.33
CA GLU A 161 -30.71 -33.59 53.32
C GLU A 161 -31.72 -32.58 52.71
N ARG A 162 -32.73 -32.90 51.88
CA ARG A 162 -33.51 -34.13 51.66
C ARG A 162 -34.40 -33.96 50.40
N LYS A 163 -34.45 -35.03 49.58
CA LYS A 163 -35.60 -35.69 48.89
C LYS A 163 -36.76 -34.82 48.35
N THR A 164 -37.29 -35.05 47.14
CA THR A 164 -38.24 -36.15 46.77
C THR A 164 -38.41 -36.08 45.23
N GLU A 165 -38.07 -37.11 44.41
CA GLU A 165 -38.89 -38.27 43.94
C GLU A 165 -40.26 -37.85 43.35
N VAL A 166 -40.80 -38.32 42.21
CA VAL A 166 -40.99 -39.68 41.63
C VAL A 166 -41.39 -39.47 40.14
N ILE A 167 -40.72 -40.02 39.11
CA ILE A 167 -40.80 -41.35 38.45
C ILE A 167 -42.11 -41.66 37.68
N LYS A 168 -42.00 -41.86 36.36
CA LYS A 168 -42.31 -43.09 35.59
C LYS A 168 -42.00 -42.86 34.10
N GLU A 169 -40.97 -43.50 33.51
CA GLU A 169 -40.86 -44.92 33.08
C GLU A 169 -41.83 -45.23 31.93
N THR A 170 -41.47 -45.83 30.79
CA THR A 170 -40.48 -46.88 30.38
C THR A 170 -40.61 -46.99 28.84
N SER A 171 -39.72 -47.50 27.98
CA SER A 171 -38.71 -48.58 28.00
C SER A 171 -37.96 -48.54 26.65
N ALA A 172 -36.61 -48.59 26.61
CA ALA A 172 -35.74 -49.76 26.31
C ALA A 172 -35.68 -50.12 24.81
N GLN A 173 -34.58 -50.49 24.12
CA GLN A 173 -33.21 -50.95 24.36
C GLN A 173 -32.31 -50.35 23.23
N HIS A 174 -30.98 -50.20 23.26
CA HIS A 174 -29.92 -51.11 23.69
C HIS A 174 -28.58 -50.33 23.84
N CYS A 175 -27.71 -50.83 24.71
CA CYS A 175 -26.40 -50.26 25.06
C CYS A 175 -25.26 -50.89 24.22
N SER A 176 -24.08 -50.23 24.25
CA SER A 176 -22.70 -50.72 23.98
C SER A 176 -22.05 -50.43 22.61
N ALA A 177 -21.00 -49.60 22.61
CA ALA A 177 -19.61 -50.00 22.30
C ALA A 177 -18.67 -48.78 22.35
N LEU A 178 -17.49 -48.96 22.93
CA LEU A 178 -16.38 -47.99 22.94
C LEU A 178 -15.85 -47.81 21.50
N SER A 179 -15.96 -46.63 20.91
CA SER A 179 -15.32 -46.32 19.62
C SER A 179 -13.83 -46.03 19.82
N GLN A 180 -13.03 -47.09 19.90
CA GLN A 180 -11.61 -46.97 19.63
C GLN A 180 -11.42 -46.50 18.17
N PRO A 181 -10.59 -45.49 17.91
CA PRO A 181 -10.33 -45.04 16.54
C PRO A 181 -9.67 -46.17 15.74
N ASP A 182 -10.09 -46.34 14.48
CA ASP A 182 -9.58 -47.39 13.59
C ASP A 182 -8.05 -47.25 13.45
N PRO A 183 -7.26 -48.34 13.61
CA PRO A 183 -5.81 -48.29 13.46
C PRO A 183 -5.35 -47.83 12.06
N ARG A 184 -6.25 -47.88 11.06
CA ARG A 184 -6.02 -47.41 9.68
C ARG A 184 -6.11 -45.89 9.53
N ALA A 185 -6.62 -45.15 10.52
CA ALA A 185 -6.78 -43.70 10.49
C ALA A 185 -5.59 -42.95 11.15
N VAL A 186 -4.64 -42.50 10.34
CA VAL A 186 -3.40 -41.84 10.80
C VAL A 186 -3.51 -40.31 10.64
N ALA A 187 -3.79 -39.61 11.73
CA ALA A 187 -3.72 -38.15 11.74
C ALA A 187 -2.25 -37.69 11.69
N LEU A 188 -1.83 -37.06 10.59
CA LEU A 188 -0.50 -36.48 10.41
C LEU A 188 -0.45 -35.08 11.03
N MET A 189 -0.82 -34.96 12.31
CA MET A 189 -0.66 -33.71 13.03
C MET A 189 0.72 -33.70 13.68
N ASP A 190 1.62 -32.90 13.14
CA ASP A 190 2.88 -32.59 13.81
C ASP A 190 2.56 -31.74 15.06
N PRO A 191 2.92 -32.18 16.28
CA PRO A 191 2.59 -31.46 17.52
C PRO A 191 3.18 -30.04 17.61
N HIS A 192 4.11 -29.67 16.72
CA HIS A 192 4.87 -28.42 16.78
C HIS A 192 4.55 -27.40 15.67
N SER A 193 3.70 -27.72 14.70
CA SER A 193 3.38 -26.79 13.59
C SER A 193 1.97 -26.21 13.69
N ASP A 194 1.80 -24.90 13.44
CA ASP A 194 0.48 -24.25 13.36
C ASP A 194 -0.28 -24.81 12.14
N PRO A 195 -1.33 -25.63 12.32
CA PRO A 195 -2.02 -26.31 11.22
C PRO A 195 -2.60 -25.34 10.19
N LEU A 196 -2.95 -24.13 10.65
CA LEU A 196 -3.47 -23.06 9.80
C LEU A 196 -2.43 -22.57 8.79
N ARG A 197 -1.16 -22.45 9.19
CA ARG A 197 -0.10 -21.97 8.28
C ARG A 197 0.14 -22.99 7.19
N GLN A 198 0.21 -24.28 7.56
CA GLN A 198 0.36 -25.36 6.58
C GLN A 198 -0.83 -25.45 5.62
N LEU A 199 -2.06 -25.20 6.10
CA LEU A 199 -3.26 -25.15 5.27
C LEU A 199 -3.21 -23.99 4.27
N LEU A 200 -2.87 -22.79 4.73
CA LEU A 200 -2.80 -21.59 3.89
C LEU A 200 -1.63 -21.65 2.89
N ASP A 201 -0.46 -22.14 3.33
CA ASP A 201 0.71 -22.31 2.47
C ASP A 201 0.43 -23.36 1.38
N PHE A 202 -0.28 -24.45 1.72
CA PHE A 202 -0.68 -25.46 0.75
C PHE A 202 -1.74 -24.95 -0.22
N ASP A 203 -2.77 -24.24 0.26
CA ASP A 203 -3.80 -23.62 -0.60
C ASP A 203 -3.19 -22.62 -1.57
N GLU A 204 -2.27 -21.76 -1.11
CA GLU A 204 -1.55 -20.82 -1.95
C GLU A 204 -0.69 -21.56 -3.00
N ALA A 205 0.00 -22.63 -2.60
CA ALA A 205 0.79 -23.44 -3.52
C ALA A 205 -0.08 -24.13 -4.58
N GLN A 206 -1.23 -24.70 -4.21
CA GLN A 206 -2.14 -25.34 -5.17
C GLN A 206 -2.83 -24.34 -6.08
N ARG A 207 -3.28 -23.19 -5.56
CA ARG A 207 -3.79 -22.08 -6.39
C ARG A 207 -2.73 -21.63 -7.40
N GLN A 208 -1.48 -21.52 -6.98
CA GLN A 208 -0.38 -21.17 -7.87
C GLN A 208 -0.12 -22.25 -8.93
N ARG A 209 -0.19 -23.55 -8.58
CA ARG A 209 -0.05 -24.65 -9.54
C ARG A 209 -1.15 -24.68 -10.59
N VAL A 210 -2.41 -24.58 -10.15
CA VAL A 210 -3.57 -24.50 -11.05
C VAL A 210 -3.48 -23.27 -11.95
N PHE A 211 -3.00 -22.16 -11.42
CA PHE A 211 -2.69 -20.98 -12.22
C PHE A 211 -1.58 -21.28 -13.24
N ASP A 212 -0.47 -21.88 -12.80
CA ASP A 212 0.70 -22.14 -13.64
C ASP A 212 0.42 -23.07 -14.82
N GLY A 213 -0.49 -24.03 -14.65
CA GLY A 213 -0.95 -24.95 -15.70
C GLY A 213 -2.03 -24.38 -16.64
N LYS A 214 -2.70 -23.28 -16.28
CA LYS A 214 -3.71 -22.64 -17.14
C LYS A 214 -3.05 -21.71 -18.16
N VAL A 215 -3.63 -21.68 -19.37
CA VAL A 215 -3.22 -20.75 -20.43
C VAL A 215 -4.02 -19.46 -20.29
N PHE A 216 -3.32 -18.33 -20.30
CA PHE A 216 -3.90 -16.99 -20.24
C PHE A 216 -3.45 -16.18 -21.45
N SER A 217 -4.37 -15.39 -22.00
CA SER A 217 -4.07 -14.43 -23.06
C SER A 217 -3.68 -13.09 -22.44
N CYS A 218 -2.49 -12.58 -22.79
CA CYS A 218 -2.03 -11.31 -22.25
C CYS A 218 -2.69 -10.12 -22.95
N GLY A 219 -3.33 -9.20 -22.21
CA GLY A 219 -3.96 -8.00 -22.77
C GLY A 219 -3.01 -6.93 -23.36
N ILE A 220 -1.69 -7.11 -23.23
CA ILE A 220 -0.68 -6.16 -23.76
C ILE A 220 -0.10 -6.67 -25.09
N CYS A 221 0.39 -7.91 -25.11
CA CYS A 221 1.01 -8.51 -26.29
C CYS A 221 0.07 -9.43 -27.10
N PHE A 222 -1.14 -9.69 -26.58
CA PHE A 222 -2.15 -10.58 -27.18
C PHE A 222 -1.65 -12.01 -27.47
N ALA A 223 -0.58 -12.44 -26.79
CA ALA A 223 -0.05 -13.79 -26.89
C ALA A 223 -0.58 -14.68 -25.76
N ASP A 224 -0.85 -15.93 -26.09
CA ASP A 224 -1.21 -16.97 -25.15
C ASP A 224 0.03 -17.48 -24.43
N LYS A 225 -0.01 -17.47 -23.10
CA LYS A 225 1.10 -17.80 -22.22
C LYS A 225 0.62 -18.68 -21.08
N LEU A 226 1.45 -19.62 -20.64
CA LEU A 226 1.17 -20.42 -19.45
C LEU A 226 1.22 -19.52 -18.22
N GLY A 227 0.38 -19.78 -17.22
CA GLY A 227 0.34 -19.01 -15.98
C GLY A 227 1.70 -18.91 -15.28
N SER A 228 2.55 -19.92 -15.43
CA SER A 228 3.94 -19.91 -14.92
C SER A 228 4.78 -18.75 -15.47
N THR A 229 4.44 -18.28 -16.66
CA THR A 229 5.06 -17.13 -17.35
C THR A 229 4.23 -15.86 -17.27
N CYS A 230 3.15 -15.87 -16.48
CA CYS A 230 2.26 -14.74 -16.26
C CYS A 230 2.37 -14.21 -14.83
N LEU A 231 1.98 -12.96 -14.66
CA LEU A 231 1.81 -12.27 -13.39
C LEU A 231 0.31 -12.02 -13.19
N CYS A 232 -0.21 -12.40 -12.02
CA CYS A 232 -1.58 -12.11 -11.61
C CYS A 232 -1.58 -11.07 -10.48
N PHE A 233 -2.41 -10.03 -10.63
CA PHE A 233 -2.63 -9.04 -9.58
C PHE A 233 -3.66 -9.58 -8.58
N LYS A 234 -3.27 -9.85 -7.33
CA LYS A 234 -4.16 -10.46 -6.32
C LYS A 234 -5.41 -9.61 -6.00
N GLU A 235 -5.33 -8.29 -6.15
CA GLU A 235 -6.44 -7.37 -5.85
C GLU A 235 -7.50 -7.28 -6.97
N CYS A 236 -7.12 -7.49 -8.23
CA CYS A 236 -8.02 -7.32 -9.37
C CYS A 236 -8.13 -8.56 -10.29
N LEU A 237 -7.34 -9.60 -10.03
CA LEU A 237 -7.28 -10.86 -10.78
C LEU A 237 -6.91 -10.72 -12.27
N HIS A 238 -6.43 -9.55 -12.70
CA HIS A 238 -5.94 -9.37 -14.07
C HIS A 238 -4.58 -10.07 -14.26
N VAL A 239 -4.44 -10.72 -15.42
CA VAL A 239 -3.28 -11.56 -15.75
C VAL A 239 -2.55 -10.99 -16.95
N TYR A 240 -1.23 -10.82 -16.83
CA TYR A 240 -0.36 -10.32 -17.89
C TYR A 240 0.92 -11.14 -18.00
N CYS A 241 1.55 -11.13 -19.17
CA CYS A 241 2.81 -11.84 -19.37
C CYS A 241 3.94 -11.19 -18.54
N LYS A 242 4.84 -12.00 -17.95
CA LYS A 242 5.96 -11.49 -17.14
C LYS A 242 6.88 -10.56 -17.92
N ASP A 243 7.09 -10.82 -19.21
CA ASP A 243 7.92 -9.97 -20.07
C ASP A 243 7.31 -8.59 -20.27
N CYS A 244 6.00 -8.55 -20.53
CA CYS A 244 5.20 -7.34 -20.71
C CYS A 244 5.23 -6.48 -19.44
N MET A 245 5.06 -7.14 -18.28
CA MET A 245 5.08 -6.47 -16.98
C MET A 245 6.47 -6.00 -16.58
N ARG A 246 7.53 -6.74 -16.95
CA ARG A 246 8.91 -6.31 -16.77
C ARG A 246 9.16 -4.99 -17.49
N GLU A 247 8.88 -4.94 -18.80
CA GLU A 247 9.08 -3.72 -19.59
C GLU A 247 8.26 -2.55 -19.04
N TYR A 248 7.00 -2.80 -18.66
CA TYR A 248 6.16 -1.78 -18.03
C TYR A 248 6.76 -1.22 -16.74
N PHE A 249 7.20 -2.09 -15.82
CA PHE A 249 7.83 -1.67 -14.56
C PHE A 249 9.16 -0.94 -14.78
N GLU A 250 9.99 -1.42 -15.70
CA GLU A 250 11.26 -0.77 -16.04
C GLU A 250 11.05 0.67 -16.53
N ILE A 251 10.07 0.88 -17.42
CA ILE A 251 9.74 2.21 -17.94
C ILE A 251 9.24 3.12 -16.80
N GLN A 252 8.27 2.66 -16.00
CA GLN A 252 7.71 3.46 -14.91
C GLN A 252 8.75 3.84 -13.84
N ILE A 253 9.64 2.92 -13.48
CA ILE A 253 10.73 3.17 -12.52
C ILE A 253 11.75 4.16 -13.11
N ARG A 254 12.05 4.06 -14.41
CA ARG A 254 12.99 4.98 -15.09
C ARG A 254 12.42 6.40 -15.20
N GLU A 255 11.13 6.53 -15.44
CA GLU A 255 10.40 7.81 -15.46
C GLU A 255 10.20 8.42 -14.07
N GLY A 256 10.37 7.64 -13.00
CA GLY A 256 10.23 8.09 -11.61
C GLY A 256 8.81 7.98 -11.05
N ASN A 257 7.90 7.34 -11.78
CA ASN A 257 6.49 7.15 -11.42
C ASN A 257 6.31 5.92 -10.51
N VAL A 258 6.97 5.90 -9.36
CA VAL A 258 6.95 4.73 -8.45
C VAL A 258 5.67 4.57 -7.64
N GLN A 259 4.89 5.64 -7.47
CA GLN A 259 3.56 5.59 -6.83
C GLN A 259 2.49 4.99 -7.75
N CYS A 260 2.77 4.83 -9.05
CA CYS A 260 1.79 4.52 -10.09
C CYS A 260 2.10 3.20 -10.82
N LEU A 261 2.67 2.20 -10.13
CA LEU A 261 2.76 0.84 -10.67
C LEU A 261 1.41 0.14 -10.62
N ASN A 262 0.44 0.73 -11.31
CA ASN A 262 -0.94 0.29 -11.33
C ASN A 262 -1.12 -0.84 -12.34
N CYS A 263 -2.20 -1.59 -12.15
CA CYS A 263 -2.66 -2.54 -13.16
C CYS A 263 -2.88 -1.81 -14.51
N PRO A 264 -2.37 -2.34 -15.64
CA PRO A 264 -2.56 -1.76 -16.98
C PRO A 264 -4.02 -1.66 -17.44
N GLU A 265 -4.95 -2.40 -16.81
CA GLU A 265 -6.37 -2.40 -17.15
C GLU A 265 -7.03 -1.03 -16.94
N PRO A 266 -7.78 -0.50 -17.92
CA PRO A 266 -8.54 0.75 -17.76
C PRO A 266 -9.52 0.68 -16.58
N LYS A 267 -9.52 1.73 -15.76
CA LYS A 267 -10.36 1.90 -14.55
C LYS A 267 -9.98 0.98 -13.38
N CYS A 268 -8.87 0.26 -13.46
CA CYS A 268 -8.34 -0.48 -12.33
C CYS A 268 -7.40 0.41 -11.51
N THR A 269 -7.55 0.38 -10.18
CA THR A 269 -6.71 1.13 -9.23
C THR A 269 -5.85 0.22 -8.36
N SER A 270 -5.75 -1.07 -8.71
CA SER A 270 -4.89 -1.98 -7.98
C SER A 270 -3.42 -1.67 -8.27
N VAL A 271 -2.58 -1.88 -7.26
CA VAL A 271 -1.15 -1.57 -7.30
C VAL A 271 -0.35 -2.88 -7.25
N ALA A 272 0.75 -2.94 -8.00
CA ALA A 272 1.68 -4.05 -7.91
C ALA A 272 2.35 -4.08 -6.53
N THR A 273 2.42 -5.26 -5.91
CA THR A 273 3.13 -5.41 -4.63
C THR A 273 4.65 -5.32 -4.83
N PRO A 274 5.43 -4.81 -3.85
CA PRO A 274 6.89 -4.72 -3.98
C PRO A 274 7.56 -6.07 -4.27
N SER A 275 6.99 -7.17 -3.77
CA SER A 275 7.46 -8.53 -4.05
C SER A 275 7.31 -8.90 -5.53
N GLN A 276 6.20 -8.53 -6.17
CA GLN A 276 5.98 -8.78 -7.61
C GLN A 276 6.94 -7.96 -8.47
N VAL A 277 7.22 -6.72 -8.07
CA VAL A 277 8.20 -5.86 -8.74
C VAL A 277 9.59 -6.48 -8.62
N LYS A 278 10.02 -6.86 -7.41
CA LYS A 278 11.33 -7.49 -7.15
C LYS A 278 11.57 -8.77 -7.96
N GLN A 279 10.53 -9.55 -8.23
CA GLN A 279 10.63 -10.78 -9.03
C GLN A 279 10.88 -10.52 -10.51
N LEU A 280 10.53 -9.32 -11.02
CA LEU A 280 10.52 -9.02 -12.45
C LEU A 280 11.62 -8.08 -12.89
N VAL A 281 12.03 -7.13 -12.04
CA VAL A 281 13.09 -6.16 -12.35
C VAL A 281 14.42 -6.52 -11.69
N ASP A 282 15.51 -6.07 -12.29
CA ASP A 282 16.86 -6.26 -11.77
C ASP A 282 17.09 -5.57 -10.41
N GLU A 283 18.08 -6.04 -9.65
CA GLU A 283 18.38 -5.54 -8.31
C GLU A 283 18.69 -4.03 -8.28
N GLU A 284 19.35 -3.50 -9.31
CA GLU A 284 19.65 -2.07 -9.42
C GLU A 284 18.39 -1.21 -9.62
N LEU A 285 17.49 -1.65 -10.50
CA LEU A 285 16.21 -0.96 -10.74
C LEU A 285 15.29 -1.09 -9.53
N PHE A 286 15.29 -2.25 -8.87
CA PHE A 286 14.55 -2.44 -7.62
C PHE A 286 15.05 -1.53 -6.51
N ALA A 287 16.36 -1.38 -6.33
CA ALA A 287 16.94 -0.47 -5.34
C ALA A 287 16.58 1.00 -5.63
N ARG A 288 16.48 1.38 -6.91
CA ARG A 288 15.97 2.69 -7.31
C ARG A 288 14.49 2.84 -6.99
N TYR A 289 13.67 1.83 -7.30
CA TYR A 289 12.24 1.81 -6.96
C TYR A 289 12.03 1.95 -5.46
N ASP A 290 12.72 1.17 -4.63
CA ASP A 290 12.61 1.19 -3.17
C ASP A 290 12.97 2.56 -2.59
N ARG A 291 14.07 3.16 -3.08
CA ARG A 291 14.48 4.52 -2.67
C ARG A 291 13.42 5.57 -3.04
N LEU A 292 12.93 5.52 -4.28
CA LEU A 292 11.94 6.48 -4.75
C LEU A 292 10.62 6.29 -4.01
N LEU A 293 10.19 5.05 -3.74
CA LEU A 293 8.97 4.73 -3.00
C LEU A 293 9.07 5.31 -1.59
N LEU A 294 10.17 5.03 -0.89
CA LEU A 294 10.44 5.58 0.44
C LEU A 294 10.44 7.12 0.42
N GLN A 295 11.15 7.74 -0.51
CA GLN A 295 11.20 9.19 -0.64
C GLN A 295 9.81 9.79 -0.85
N SER A 296 9.03 9.22 -1.77
CA SER A 296 7.66 9.66 -2.04
C SER A 296 6.75 9.51 -0.82
N THR A 297 6.86 8.41 -0.08
CA THR A 297 6.07 8.18 1.14
C THR A 297 6.45 9.19 2.22
N LEU A 298 7.74 9.50 2.37
CA LEU A 298 8.24 10.51 3.30
C LEU A 298 7.81 11.92 2.89
N ASP A 299 7.77 12.24 1.60
CA ASP A 299 7.33 13.55 1.08
C ASP A 299 5.83 13.82 1.34
N LEU A 300 5.01 12.76 1.41
CA LEU A 300 3.59 12.86 1.73
C LEU A 300 3.32 13.13 3.23
N MET A 301 4.30 12.86 4.09
CA MET A 301 4.18 13.02 5.54
C MET A 301 4.47 14.47 5.96
N ALA A 302 3.48 15.12 6.57
CA ALA A 302 3.58 16.54 6.97
C ALA A 302 4.60 16.80 8.11
N ASP A 303 4.95 15.77 8.87
CA ASP A 303 5.90 15.77 9.98
C ASP A 303 7.33 15.41 9.56
N VAL A 304 7.58 15.18 8.26
CA VAL A 304 8.90 14.84 7.74
C VAL A 304 9.55 16.03 7.04
N VAL A 305 10.80 16.31 7.40
CA VAL A 305 11.60 17.37 6.82
C VAL A 305 13.00 16.87 6.50
N TYR A 306 13.54 17.22 5.32
CA TYR A 306 14.90 16.84 4.95
C TYR A 306 15.97 17.70 5.61
N CYS A 307 17.07 17.04 6.00
CA CYS A 307 18.25 17.72 6.47
C CYS A 307 18.79 18.67 5.39
N PRO A 308 18.97 19.97 5.68
CA PRO A 308 19.39 20.97 4.70
C PRO A 308 20.87 20.87 4.30
N ARG A 309 21.64 20.01 4.96
CA ARG A 309 23.05 19.81 4.66
C ARG A 309 23.17 19.07 3.33
N HIS A 310 23.79 19.70 2.33
CA HIS A 310 23.99 19.12 0.99
C HIS A 310 24.67 17.74 1.00
N SER A 311 25.48 17.45 2.02
CA SER A 311 26.16 16.16 2.19
C SER A 311 25.31 15.09 2.89
N CYS A 312 24.11 15.41 3.37
CA CYS A 312 23.31 14.52 4.22
C CYS A 312 21.95 14.22 3.59
N GLY A 313 21.09 15.23 3.39
CA GLY A 313 19.76 15.04 2.79
C GLY A 313 18.86 14.01 3.48
N THR A 314 19.16 13.58 4.72
CA THR A 314 18.40 12.55 5.42
C THR A 314 17.05 13.09 5.89
N ALA A 315 16.00 12.30 5.78
CA ALA A 315 14.69 12.62 6.32
C ALA A 315 14.72 12.66 7.86
N VAL A 316 14.11 13.70 8.43
CA VAL A 316 14.05 13.96 9.87
C VAL A 316 12.59 14.11 10.25
N MET A 317 12.14 13.30 11.21
CA MET A 317 10.82 13.46 11.81
C MET A 317 10.84 14.64 12.79
N VAL A 318 9.85 15.51 12.69
CA VAL A 318 9.72 16.72 13.49
C VAL A 318 8.45 16.62 14.32
N GLU A 319 8.53 16.92 15.61
CA GLU A 319 7.34 16.99 16.45
C GLU A 319 6.45 18.16 16.05
N PRO A 320 5.12 17.97 15.99
CA PRO A 320 4.19 19.05 15.73
C PRO A 320 4.41 20.19 16.73
N ASP A 321 4.28 21.43 16.26
CA ASP A 321 4.49 22.68 17.01
C ASP A 321 5.94 23.03 17.38
N THR A 322 6.92 22.19 17.03
CA THR A 322 8.34 22.50 17.21
C THR A 322 8.97 23.05 15.94
N THR A 323 9.81 24.07 16.09
CA THR A 323 10.59 24.64 14.96
C THR A 323 11.98 24.03 14.85
N MET A 324 12.28 22.99 15.64
CA MET A 324 13.59 22.38 15.75
C MET A 324 13.58 20.99 15.10
N GLY A 325 14.46 20.78 14.13
CA GLY A 325 14.77 19.45 13.59
C GLY A 325 16.19 19.06 13.94
N ILE A 326 16.39 17.85 14.46
CA ILE A 326 17.73 17.29 14.73
C ILE A 326 17.94 16.11 13.80
N CYS A 327 18.93 16.21 12.91
CA CYS A 327 19.26 15.12 12.01
C CYS A 327 19.95 13.97 12.75
N SER A 328 19.39 12.76 12.72
CA SER A 328 19.98 11.58 13.34
C SER A 328 21.32 11.16 12.73
N ALA A 329 21.51 11.39 11.42
CA ALA A 329 22.71 10.99 10.69
C ALA A 329 23.91 11.91 10.92
N CYS A 330 23.72 13.24 10.84
CA CYS A 330 24.81 14.21 10.97
C CYS A 330 24.77 15.06 12.25
N GLN A 331 23.79 14.83 13.13
CA GLN A 331 23.57 15.57 14.38
C GLN A 331 23.41 17.08 14.20
N TYR A 332 23.09 17.53 12.99
CA TYR A 332 22.85 18.94 12.70
C TYR A 332 21.46 19.36 13.20
N ALA A 333 21.42 20.32 14.12
CA ALA A 333 20.21 20.95 14.60
C ALA A 333 19.86 22.17 13.73
N PHE A 334 18.70 22.14 13.09
CA PHE A 334 18.26 23.16 12.16
C PHE A 334 16.84 23.63 12.45
N CYS A 335 16.52 24.83 11.98
CA CYS A 335 15.20 25.38 12.02
C CYS A 335 14.35 24.79 10.87
N THR A 336 13.22 24.17 11.18
CA THR A 336 12.34 23.54 10.17
C THR A 336 11.72 24.55 9.22
N LEU A 337 11.66 25.80 9.65
CA LEU A 337 11.17 26.94 8.89
C LEU A 337 12.25 27.42 7.90
N CYS A 338 13.34 28.04 8.39
CA CYS A 338 14.34 28.66 7.51
C CYS A 338 15.43 27.72 6.99
N LYS A 339 15.46 26.45 7.42
CA LYS A 339 16.47 25.45 7.04
C LYS A 339 17.91 25.82 7.41
N LEU A 340 18.12 26.87 8.23
CA LEU A 340 19.41 27.26 8.78
C LEU A 340 19.61 26.68 10.19
N GLY A 341 20.77 26.96 10.81
CA GLY A 341 21.07 26.52 12.17
C GLY A 341 19.98 26.95 13.15
N TYR A 342 19.61 26.06 14.07
CA TYR A 342 18.55 26.33 15.04
C TYR A 342 18.86 27.55 15.90
N HIS A 343 17.89 28.46 16.03
CA HIS A 343 18.06 29.77 16.66
C HIS A 343 17.10 30.02 17.84
N GLY A 344 16.46 28.96 18.36
CA GLY A 344 15.57 29.05 19.51
C GLY A 344 14.38 29.98 19.27
N VAL A 345 14.16 30.90 20.22
CA VAL A 345 13.09 31.91 20.18
C VAL A 345 13.36 33.09 19.24
N SER A 346 14.56 33.18 18.67
CA SER A 346 14.90 34.26 17.74
C SER A 346 14.14 34.09 16.41
N HIS A 347 13.86 35.19 15.72
CA HIS A 347 13.27 35.11 14.38
C HIS A 347 14.26 34.57 13.35
N CYS A 348 13.72 33.96 12.28
CA CYS A 348 14.53 33.51 11.15
C CYS A 348 15.25 34.70 10.50
N LYS A 349 16.57 34.60 10.28
CA LYS A 349 17.32 35.62 9.55
C LYS A 349 17.05 35.49 8.05
N ILE A 350 16.59 36.56 7.43
CA ILE A 350 16.28 36.63 6.00
C ILE A 350 17.46 37.27 5.28
N THR A 351 17.90 36.68 4.16
CA THR A 351 18.95 37.28 3.33
C THR A 351 18.37 38.38 2.43
N ALA A 352 19.21 39.26 1.87
CA ALA A 352 18.73 40.38 1.05
C ALA A 352 17.98 39.93 -0.23
N ASP A 353 18.26 38.73 -0.74
CA ASP A 353 17.56 38.16 -1.89
C ASP A 353 16.21 37.52 -1.50
N ASP A 354 16.15 36.88 -0.33
CA ASP A 354 14.92 36.28 0.20
C ASP A 354 13.86 37.32 0.60
N LEU A 355 14.25 38.58 0.87
CA LEU A 355 13.32 39.67 1.19
C LEU A 355 12.34 39.98 0.04
N ARG A 356 12.78 39.80 -1.22
CA ARG A 356 11.92 40.04 -2.39
C ARG A 356 10.90 38.92 -2.56
N SER A 357 11.33 37.68 -2.41
CA SER A 357 10.45 36.50 -2.44
C SER A 357 9.44 36.54 -1.28
N LEU A 358 9.89 36.92 -0.08
CA LEU A 358 9.01 37.09 1.08
C LEU A 358 7.91 38.12 0.84
N ARG A 359 8.21 39.23 0.14
CA ARG A 359 7.21 40.24 -0.23
C ARG A 359 6.16 39.64 -1.16
N ASP A 360 6.59 38.99 -2.24
CA ASP A 360 5.67 38.46 -3.27
C ASP A 360 4.76 37.38 -2.67
N GLU A 361 5.34 36.53 -1.81
CA GLU A 361 4.60 35.53 -1.04
C GLU A 361 3.62 36.21 -0.05
N TYR A 362 4.04 37.25 0.67
CA TYR A 362 3.18 37.95 1.63
C TYR A 362 2.01 38.69 0.96
N LEU A 363 2.23 39.34 -0.18
CA LEU A 363 1.18 40.02 -0.93
C LEU A 363 0.17 39.05 -1.53
N SER A 364 0.63 37.88 -1.99
CA SER A 364 -0.22 36.85 -2.61
C SER A 364 -0.89 35.90 -1.60
N ALA A 365 -0.46 35.90 -0.34
CA ALA A 365 -0.98 34.99 0.69
C ALA A 365 -2.37 35.35 1.23
N THR A 366 -3.07 34.31 1.70
CA THR A 366 -4.32 34.41 2.46
C THR A 366 -4.10 35.07 3.83
N PRO A 367 -5.16 35.54 4.52
CA PRO A 367 -5.05 36.16 5.85
C PRO A 367 -4.32 35.25 6.87
N GLU A 368 -4.52 33.95 6.80
CA GLU A 368 -3.87 32.94 7.65
C GLU A 368 -2.39 32.80 7.30
N GLY A 369 -2.06 32.76 6.00
CA GLY A 369 -0.68 32.70 5.52
C GLY A 369 0.12 33.96 5.88
N LYS A 370 -0.51 35.13 5.83
CA LYS A 370 0.07 36.40 6.30
C LYS A 370 0.40 36.35 7.79
N LYS A 371 -0.55 35.90 8.62
CA LYS A 371 -0.35 35.76 10.07
C LYS A 371 0.78 34.78 10.40
N PHE A 372 0.88 33.67 9.67
CA PHE A 372 1.97 32.71 9.81
C PHE A 372 3.33 33.32 9.46
N MET A 373 3.43 34.08 8.37
CA MET A 373 4.66 34.77 7.98
C MET A 373 5.07 35.84 9.00
N GLU A 374 4.14 36.62 9.54
CA GLU A 374 4.40 37.59 10.61
C GLU A 374 4.92 36.92 11.90
N GLN A 375 4.42 35.73 12.24
CA GLN A 375 4.89 34.95 13.40
C GLN A 375 6.29 34.37 13.16
N ARG A 376 6.57 33.90 11.95
CA ARG A 376 7.83 33.24 11.55
C ARG A 376 9.00 34.19 11.41
N PHE A 377 8.80 35.31 10.71
CA PHE A 377 9.86 36.28 10.39
C PHE A 377 9.83 37.53 11.26
N GLY A 378 8.75 37.71 12.03
CA GLY A 378 8.51 38.89 12.84
C GLY A 378 7.79 39.96 12.03
N LYS A 379 6.67 40.44 12.57
CA LYS A 379 5.80 41.46 11.94
C LYS A 379 6.55 42.66 11.40
N ARG A 380 7.54 43.17 12.14
CA ARG A 380 8.36 44.34 11.75
C ARG A 380 9.23 44.07 10.51
N VAL A 381 9.73 42.84 10.35
CA VAL A 381 10.62 42.49 9.22
C VAL A 381 9.79 42.34 7.95
N VAL A 382 8.65 41.67 8.04
CA VAL A 382 7.70 41.53 6.93
C VAL A 382 7.18 42.89 6.49
N GLN A 383 6.75 43.73 7.45
CA GLN A 383 6.28 45.08 7.16
C GLN A 383 7.37 45.95 6.52
N LYS A 384 8.61 45.89 7.02
CA LYS A 384 9.74 46.61 6.43
C LYS A 384 10.04 46.16 5.00
N ALA A 385 9.99 44.85 4.71
CA ALA A 385 10.20 44.33 3.36
C ALA A 385 9.17 44.86 2.35
N VAL A 386 7.92 44.99 2.80
CA VAL A 386 6.82 45.55 2.02
C VAL A 386 6.98 47.07 1.86
N GLU A 387 7.23 47.81 2.94
CA GLU A 387 7.39 49.27 2.93
C GLU A 387 8.60 49.75 2.11
N GLU A 388 9.75 49.07 2.20
CA GLU A 388 10.94 49.42 1.41
C GLU A 388 10.70 49.28 -0.11
N SER A 389 9.82 48.36 -0.54
CA SER A 389 9.43 48.26 -1.95
C SER A 389 8.51 49.40 -2.39
N PHE A 390 7.49 49.75 -1.60
CA PHE A 390 6.61 50.87 -1.90
C PHE A 390 7.37 52.19 -2.00
N SER A 391 8.37 52.41 -1.14
CA SER A 391 9.23 53.59 -1.23
C SER A 391 10.00 53.65 -2.56
N ARG A 392 10.55 52.51 -3.02
CA ARG A 392 11.35 52.44 -4.26
C ARG A 392 10.52 52.55 -5.53
N ASP A 393 9.34 51.92 -5.56
CA ASP A 393 8.47 51.98 -6.72
C ASP A 393 7.79 53.36 -6.81
N TRP A 394 7.38 53.94 -5.68
CA TRP A 394 6.90 55.32 -5.62
C TRP A 394 7.96 56.32 -6.10
N LEU A 395 9.24 56.15 -5.70
CA LEU A 395 10.37 56.97 -6.17
C LEU A 395 10.58 56.89 -7.69
N LYS A 396 10.27 55.76 -8.34
CA LYS A 396 10.40 55.62 -9.81
C LYS A 396 9.25 56.29 -10.56
N GLU A 397 8.05 56.19 -10.02
CA GLU A 397 6.84 56.71 -10.67
C GLU A 397 6.66 58.22 -10.46
N ASN A 398 7.02 58.73 -9.27
CA ASN A 398 6.73 60.10 -8.87
C ASN A 398 7.94 61.05 -8.90
N CYS A 399 9.16 60.54 -9.09
CA CYS A 399 10.37 61.37 -9.09
C CYS A 399 11.23 61.14 -10.33
N LYS A 400 11.92 62.20 -10.79
CA LYS A 400 12.97 62.11 -11.81
C LYS A 400 14.29 62.64 -11.26
N CYS A 401 15.41 62.07 -11.68
CA CYS A 401 16.73 62.50 -11.21
C CYS A 401 17.19 63.77 -11.94
N CYS A 402 17.83 64.68 -11.20
CA CYS A 402 18.47 65.86 -11.81
C CYS A 402 19.63 65.42 -12.72
N PRO A 403 19.72 65.89 -13.98
CA PRO A 403 20.78 65.50 -14.90
C PRO A 403 22.18 65.99 -14.52
N ASN A 404 22.29 66.95 -13.60
CA ASN A 404 23.57 67.51 -13.17
C ASN A 404 24.13 66.87 -11.87
N CYS A 405 23.26 66.55 -10.90
CA CYS A 405 23.70 66.07 -9.58
C CYS A 405 23.04 64.75 -9.13
N GLY A 406 22.11 64.20 -9.91
CA GLY A 406 21.45 62.92 -9.62
C GLY A 406 20.40 62.94 -8.51
N THR A 407 20.17 64.08 -7.84
CA THR A 407 19.13 64.19 -6.79
C THR A 407 17.74 63.94 -7.38
N ASN A 408 16.95 63.08 -6.72
CA ASN A 408 15.53 62.84 -7.07
C ASN A 408 14.71 64.11 -6.82
N ILE A 409 14.00 64.57 -7.84
CA ILE A 409 13.12 65.74 -7.82
C ILE A 409 11.70 65.27 -8.16
N GLN A 410 10.73 65.68 -7.35
CA GLN A 410 9.30 65.51 -7.61
C GLN A 410 8.76 66.76 -8.33
N LYS A 411 7.89 66.59 -9.33
CA LYS A 411 7.11 67.68 -9.92
C LYS A 411 5.82 67.79 -9.10
N VAL A 412 5.62 68.93 -8.44
CA VAL A 412 4.43 69.18 -7.63
C VAL A 412 3.36 69.85 -8.47
N ASP A 413 3.73 70.92 -9.19
CA ASP A 413 2.87 71.62 -10.14
C ASP A 413 3.72 72.60 -11.01
N GLY A 414 3.16 73.08 -12.13
CA GLY A 414 3.72 74.14 -12.96
C GLY A 414 4.45 73.68 -14.24
N CYS A 415 5.15 74.61 -14.88
CA CYS A 415 5.77 74.38 -16.19
C CYS A 415 6.88 73.31 -16.18
N ASN A 416 7.15 72.72 -17.34
CA ASN A 416 8.17 71.69 -17.53
C ASN A 416 9.63 72.19 -17.40
N LYS A 417 9.85 73.47 -17.08
CA LYS A 417 11.15 74.03 -16.70
C LYS A 417 11.35 73.86 -15.18
N MET A 418 12.07 72.81 -14.81
CA MET A 418 12.32 72.45 -13.42
C MET A 418 13.61 73.07 -12.90
N THR A 419 13.67 73.30 -11.58
CA THR A 419 14.88 73.79 -10.89
C THR A 419 15.26 72.78 -9.83
N CYS A 420 16.48 72.24 -9.91
CA CYS A 420 16.97 71.30 -8.90
C CYS A 420 17.12 72.00 -7.53
N THR A 421 16.57 71.41 -6.47
CA THR A 421 16.67 71.94 -5.10
C THR A 421 18.09 71.89 -4.53
N SER A 422 18.89 70.91 -4.95
CA SER A 422 20.28 70.72 -4.48
C SER A 422 21.29 71.60 -5.22
N CYS A 423 21.37 71.49 -6.55
CA CYS A 423 22.39 72.20 -7.34
C CYS A 423 21.89 73.48 -8.03
N ARG A 424 20.59 73.79 -7.92
CA ARG A 424 19.93 74.95 -8.56
C ARG A 424 20.07 75.01 -10.09
N GLN A 425 20.43 73.90 -10.72
CA GLN A 425 20.49 73.80 -12.18
C GLN A 425 19.08 73.71 -12.77
N TYR A 426 18.83 74.48 -13.83
CA TYR A 426 17.60 74.37 -14.60
C TYR A 426 17.67 73.17 -15.55
N PHE A 427 16.58 72.41 -15.64
CA PHE A 427 16.47 71.27 -16.54
C PHE A 427 15.03 71.10 -17.04
N CYS A 428 14.84 70.43 -18.16
CA CYS A 428 13.52 70.12 -18.70
C CYS A 428 12.98 68.81 -18.09
N TRP A 429 11.74 68.82 -17.58
CA TRP A 429 11.10 67.63 -16.99
C TRP A 429 10.82 66.52 -18.01
N LEU A 430 10.60 66.88 -19.27
CA LEU A 430 10.24 65.94 -20.34
C LEU A 430 11.46 65.16 -20.83
N CYS A 431 12.51 65.88 -21.26
CA CYS A 431 13.70 65.27 -21.86
C CYS A 431 14.87 65.09 -20.90
N LEU A 432 14.75 65.57 -19.65
CA LEU A 432 15.85 65.59 -18.66
C LEU A 432 17.12 66.31 -19.14
N GLY A 433 16.99 67.19 -20.14
CA GLY A 433 18.09 68.00 -20.65
C GLY A 433 18.42 69.19 -19.74
N VAL A 434 19.71 69.50 -19.60
CA VAL A 434 20.20 70.68 -18.87
C VAL A 434 19.83 71.96 -19.64
N LEU A 435 19.19 72.92 -18.97
CA LEU A 435 18.80 74.21 -19.55
C LEU A 435 19.83 75.29 -19.24
N SER A 436 19.99 76.25 -20.17
CA SER A 436 20.87 77.40 -19.97
C SER A 436 20.37 78.30 -18.83
N LYS A 437 21.29 78.83 -18.02
CA LYS A 437 20.97 79.81 -16.96
C LYS A 437 20.61 81.19 -17.50
N VAL A 438 21.10 81.54 -18.69
CA VAL A 438 20.88 82.86 -19.32
C VAL A 438 19.51 82.92 -19.99
N ASN A 439 19.09 81.85 -20.68
CA ASN A 439 17.76 81.78 -21.28
C ASN A 439 17.18 80.35 -21.20
N PRO A 440 16.57 79.97 -20.06
CA PRO A 440 16.07 78.62 -19.84
C PRO A 440 14.91 78.22 -20.77
N TYR A 441 14.15 79.21 -21.27
CA TYR A 441 12.96 78.98 -22.10
C TYR A 441 13.28 78.80 -23.59
N SER A 442 14.51 79.11 -24.02
CA SER A 442 14.97 78.88 -25.40
C SER A 442 14.80 77.43 -25.86
N HIS A 443 14.91 76.46 -24.94
CA HIS A 443 14.68 75.05 -25.23
C HIS A 443 13.23 74.74 -25.63
N PHE A 444 12.26 75.51 -25.15
CA PHE A 444 10.84 75.34 -25.49
C PHE A 444 10.42 76.19 -26.69
N ASN A 445 11.18 77.24 -27.01
CA ASN A 445 10.87 78.17 -28.12
C ASN A 445 11.67 77.89 -29.40
N ASN A 446 12.57 76.89 -29.38
CA ASN A 446 13.38 76.54 -30.54
C ASN A 446 12.73 75.38 -31.33
N PRO A 447 12.38 75.57 -32.62
CA PRO A 447 11.79 74.51 -33.47
C PRO A 447 12.66 73.25 -33.60
N ASN A 448 13.96 73.36 -33.39
CA ASN A 448 14.89 72.23 -33.44
C ASN A 448 15.00 71.45 -32.12
N SER A 449 14.28 71.86 -31.08
CA SER A 449 14.28 71.19 -29.79
C SER A 449 13.23 70.07 -29.74
N PRO A 450 13.51 68.92 -29.09
CA PRO A 450 12.52 67.86 -28.90
C PRO A 450 11.34 68.26 -28.01
N CYS A 451 11.42 69.41 -27.33
CA CYS A 451 10.37 69.92 -26.44
C CYS A 451 9.79 71.28 -26.90
N TYR A 452 9.85 71.57 -28.20
CA TYR A 452 9.28 72.79 -28.77
C TYR A 452 7.77 72.93 -28.48
N ASN A 453 7.34 74.08 -27.96
CA ASN A 453 5.97 74.36 -27.50
C ASN A 453 5.42 73.43 -26.40
N GLN A 454 6.28 72.65 -25.72
CA GLN A 454 5.87 71.69 -24.68
C GLN A 454 6.09 72.24 -23.25
N LEU A 455 6.11 73.56 -23.06
CA LEU A 455 6.42 74.17 -21.76
C LEU A 455 5.34 73.85 -20.69
N PHE A 456 4.07 73.80 -21.10
CA PHE A 456 2.92 73.52 -20.23
C PHE A 456 2.22 72.20 -20.57
N HIS A 457 2.81 71.37 -21.42
CA HIS A 457 2.21 70.10 -21.79
C HIS A 457 2.15 69.15 -20.58
N GLY A 458 0.96 68.63 -20.29
CA GLY A 458 0.68 67.80 -19.11
C GLY A 458 0.74 68.59 -17.80
N VAL A 459 0.38 69.87 -17.84
CA VAL A 459 -0.02 70.64 -16.65
C VAL A 459 -1.53 70.71 -16.71
N ASP A 460 -2.20 70.03 -15.80
CA ASP A 460 -3.65 70.18 -15.63
C ASP A 460 -3.88 71.62 -15.16
N ILE A 461 -4.52 72.42 -16.01
CA ILE A 461 -5.04 73.72 -15.57
C ILE A 461 -6.36 73.34 -14.93
N ASP A 462 -6.38 73.28 -13.60
CA ASP A 462 -7.63 73.08 -12.86
C ASP A 462 -8.65 74.13 -13.34
N GLU A 463 -9.74 73.65 -13.94
CA GLU A 463 -10.96 74.42 -14.17
C GLU A 463 -11.63 74.70 -12.81
N GLU A 464 -11.02 75.54 -11.99
CA GLU A 464 -11.63 76.11 -10.77
C GLU A 464 -11.64 77.65 -10.88
N ASP A 465 -12.33 78.17 -11.89
CA ASP A 465 -12.73 79.59 -12.00
C ASP A 465 -14.26 79.70 -12.23
N GLU A 466 -15.05 78.84 -11.59
CA GLU A 466 -16.52 78.89 -11.61
C GLU A 466 -17.10 78.85 -10.18
N PHE A 467 -16.67 79.79 -9.33
CA PHE A 467 -17.32 80.02 -8.02
C PHE A 467 -17.23 81.48 -7.56
N TRP A 468 -17.60 82.46 -8.40
CA TRP A 468 -18.04 83.78 -7.93
C TRP A 468 -18.99 84.40 -8.96
N SER A 469 -20.24 83.93 -9.00
CA SER A 469 -21.34 84.71 -9.56
C SER A 469 -22.35 85.01 -8.44
N ASP A 470 -22.24 86.22 -7.92
CA ASP A 470 -23.30 87.11 -7.42
C ASP A 470 -24.57 86.46 -6.82
N GLU A 471 -24.67 86.50 -5.49
CA GLU A 471 -25.94 86.80 -4.81
C GLU A 471 -25.76 88.09 -4.00
N GLU A 472 -26.10 89.24 -4.60
CA GLU A 472 -26.58 90.43 -3.90
C GLU A 472 -28.04 90.69 -4.30
N ASP A 473 -28.84 90.95 -3.26
CA ASP A 473 -30.21 91.50 -3.19
C ASP A 473 -31.45 90.62 -3.48
#